data_AF-A0A0H2S8A1-F1
#
_entry.id   AF-A0A0H2S8A1-F1
#
_cell.length_a   1.000
_cell.length_b   1.000
_cell.length_c   1.000
_cell.angle_alpha   90.00
_cell.angle_beta   90.00
_cell.angle_gamma   90.00
#
_symmetry.space_group_name_H-M   'P 1'
#
loop_
_entity.id
_entity.type
_entity.pdbx_description
1 polymer ?
#
loop_
_entity_poly.entity_id
_entity_poly.type
_entity_poly.pdbx_seq_one_letter_code
_entity_poly.pdbx_strand_id
1 'polypeptide(L)'
;MNASKTFTLFHAPGSGSTFSLALLQALNVPHEVVSLNFEARDEDSPEASRLKQTNPLCQFPTLVSPEGAVMTEMGGIALYLHDQFAANTPWSKRDLTAEQLALFYRLMFFIPGNIYPTIAAIDFPERFIVIPSSADLHVTMEAAVGWVMEKGLENREAMYKVLEGIIAAESTRRGGERKYCLGTEHPTIPDVYITLMAHYSPRPRFGWLKEHCPTIWTVADNTMKDPVIRSVFWESFTSKDSPNDDAWPQ
;
A
#
# COMPACT_ATOMS: atom_id res chain seq x y z
N MET A 1 -27.73 9.70 -23.75
CA MET A 1 -26.41 9.05 -23.62
C MET A 1 -26.17 8.85 -22.14
N ASN A 2 -26.42 7.64 -21.61
CA ASN A 2 -26.02 7.36 -20.25
C ASN A 2 -24.49 7.24 -20.27
N ALA A 3 -23.79 8.14 -19.60
CA ALA A 3 -22.40 7.90 -19.27
C ALA A 3 -22.35 6.51 -18.63
N SER A 4 -21.61 5.58 -19.24
CA SER A 4 -21.38 4.27 -18.65
C SER A 4 -20.76 4.54 -17.29
N LYS A 5 -21.51 4.30 -16.21
CA LYS A 5 -21.05 4.65 -14.87
C LYS A 5 -19.82 3.78 -14.56
N THR A 6 -18.67 4.40 -14.37
CA THR A 6 -17.40 3.76 -14.03
C THR A 6 -17.06 4.01 -12.56
N PHE A 7 -16.09 3.26 -12.02
CA PHE A 7 -15.53 3.61 -10.71
C PHE A 7 -14.79 4.96 -10.80
N THR A 8 -14.77 5.75 -9.74
CA THR A 8 -13.85 6.91 -9.62
C THR A 8 -12.83 6.63 -8.53
N LEU A 9 -11.54 6.59 -8.87
CA LEU A 9 -10.45 6.54 -7.92
C LEU A 9 -9.87 7.94 -7.70
N PHE A 10 -9.91 8.44 -6.47
CA PHE A 10 -9.05 9.54 -6.06
C PHE A 10 -7.65 8.98 -5.77
N HIS A 11 -6.66 9.49 -6.49
CA HIS A 11 -5.29 9.01 -6.52
C HIS A 11 -4.31 10.14 -6.21
N ALA A 12 -3.29 9.82 -5.43
CA ALA A 12 -2.09 10.63 -5.29
C ALA A 12 -0.86 9.79 -5.71
N PRO A 13 -0.04 10.26 -6.67
CA PRO A 13 1.19 9.56 -7.05
C PRO A 13 2.10 9.30 -5.85
N GLY A 14 2.82 8.18 -5.87
CA GLY A 14 3.73 7.75 -4.80
C GLY A 14 3.05 7.32 -3.48
N SER A 15 1.72 7.34 -3.41
CA SER A 15 0.95 6.99 -2.21
C SER A 15 0.41 5.56 -2.23
N GLY A 16 -0.27 5.17 -1.13
CA GLY A 16 -0.99 3.89 -1.05
C GLY A 16 -2.08 3.70 -2.11
N SER A 17 -2.59 4.77 -2.73
CA SER A 17 -3.56 4.65 -3.83
C SER A 17 -3.01 4.01 -5.10
N THR A 18 -1.68 3.95 -5.26
CA THR A 18 -1.01 3.21 -6.34
C THR A 18 -1.41 1.74 -6.35
N PHE A 19 -1.57 1.14 -5.17
CA PHE A 19 -2.02 -0.25 -5.06
C PHE A 19 -3.45 -0.43 -5.59
N SER A 20 -4.38 0.45 -5.22
CA SER A 20 -5.75 0.40 -5.74
C SER A 20 -5.82 0.65 -7.25
N LEU A 21 -5.02 1.58 -7.77
CA LEU A 21 -4.91 1.82 -9.22
C LEU A 21 -4.39 0.58 -9.95
N ALA A 22 -3.35 -0.07 -9.42
CA ALA A 22 -2.78 -1.28 -10.00
C ALA A 22 -3.82 -2.42 -10.05
N LEU A 23 -4.64 -2.58 -9.00
CA LEU A 23 -5.70 -3.59 -8.98
C LEU A 23 -6.81 -3.30 -9.99
N LEU A 24 -7.25 -2.04 -10.11
CA LEU A 24 -8.25 -1.65 -11.11
C LEU A 24 -7.77 -1.97 -12.53
N GLN A 25 -6.51 -1.64 -12.85
CA GLN A 25 -5.93 -1.89 -14.16
C GLN A 25 -5.68 -3.39 -14.40
N ALA A 26 -5.09 -4.11 -13.45
CA ALA A 26 -4.80 -5.54 -13.59
C ALA A 26 -6.07 -6.39 -13.76
N LEU A 27 -7.18 -5.98 -13.14
CA LEU A 27 -8.49 -6.64 -13.25
C LEU A 27 -9.35 -6.09 -14.41
N ASN A 28 -8.83 -5.17 -15.23
CA ASN A 28 -9.53 -4.51 -16.33
C ASN A 28 -10.88 -3.88 -15.91
N VAL A 29 -10.94 -3.29 -14.72
CA VAL A 29 -12.15 -2.65 -14.19
C VAL A 29 -12.31 -1.27 -14.81
N PRO A 30 -13.44 -0.91 -15.43
CA PRO A 30 -13.67 0.43 -15.95
C PRO A 30 -13.64 1.50 -14.85
N HIS A 31 -12.74 2.46 -14.95
CA HIS A 31 -12.55 3.50 -13.95
C HIS A 31 -12.09 4.84 -14.54
N GLU A 32 -12.36 5.91 -13.80
CA GLU A 32 -11.78 7.24 -13.94
C GLU A 32 -10.79 7.48 -12.80
N VAL A 33 -9.67 8.14 -13.08
CA VAL A 33 -8.69 8.55 -12.09
C VAL A 33 -8.77 10.06 -11.89
N VAL A 34 -9.05 10.48 -10.66
CA VAL A 34 -8.91 11.88 -10.22
C VAL A 34 -7.56 11.97 -9.51
N SER A 35 -6.54 12.40 -10.24
CA SER A 35 -5.17 12.55 -9.72
C SER A 35 -5.02 13.90 -9.02
N LEU A 36 -4.47 13.88 -7.82
CA LEU A 36 -4.28 15.02 -6.92
C LEU A 36 -2.85 14.97 -6.33
N ASN A 37 -2.36 16.09 -5.80
CA ASN A 37 -1.16 16.04 -4.96
C ASN A 37 -1.47 15.26 -3.67
N PHE A 38 -0.44 14.70 -3.04
CA PHE A 38 -0.58 14.07 -1.73
C PHE A 38 -1.12 15.05 -0.66
N GLU A 39 -0.77 16.33 -0.75
CA GLU A 39 -1.23 17.41 0.15
C GLU A 39 -2.59 18.03 -0.26
N ALA A 40 -3.42 17.30 -1.03
CA ALA A 40 -4.73 17.79 -1.51
C ALA A 40 -5.67 18.31 -0.41
N ARG A 41 -5.44 17.95 0.85
CA ARG A 41 -6.19 18.51 1.98
C ARG A 41 -6.06 20.03 2.06
N ASP A 42 -4.91 20.58 1.71
CA ASP A 42 -4.64 22.02 1.78
C ASP A 42 -4.83 22.73 0.44
N GLU A 43 -5.16 21.98 -0.61
CA GLU A 43 -5.48 22.53 -1.92
C GLU A 43 -6.88 23.17 -1.97
N ASP A 44 -6.95 24.27 -2.70
CA ASP A 44 -8.19 24.94 -3.12
C ASP A 44 -8.47 24.63 -4.60
N SER A 45 -8.87 23.39 -4.88
CA SER A 45 -9.26 22.92 -6.21
C SER A 45 -10.65 22.26 -6.20
N PRO A 46 -11.37 22.25 -7.33
CA PRO A 46 -12.65 21.52 -7.44
C PRO A 46 -12.50 20.03 -7.11
N GLU A 47 -11.41 19.41 -7.53
CA GLU A 47 -11.11 17.99 -7.30
C GLU A 47 -10.81 17.71 -5.82
N ALA A 48 -10.01 18.55 -5.16
CA ALA A 48 -9.76 18.47 -3.72
C ALA A 48 -11.05 18.68 -2.92
N SER A 49 -11.89 19.63 -3.33
CA SER A 49 -13.22 19.86 -2.73
C SER A 49 -14.12 18.64 -2.88
N ARG A 50 -14.13 18.00 -4.06
CA ARG A 50 -14.86 16.76 -4.31
C ARG A 50 -14.34 15.62 -3.43
N LEU A 51 -13.03 15.49 -3.26
CA LEU A 51 -12.44 14.51 -2.34
C LEU A 51 -12.88 14.77 -0.89
N LYS A 52 -12.78 16.01 -0.40
CA LYS A 52 -13.19 16.40 0.97
C LYS A 52 -14.67 16.10 1.25
N GLN A 53 -15.54 16.32 0.26
CA GLN A 53 -16.97 15.97 0.35
C GLN A 53 -17.20 14.45 0.36
N THR A 54 -16.40 13.69 -0.38
CA THR A 54 -16.53 12.23 -0.50
C THR A 54 -15.94 11.50 0.71
N ASN A 55 -14.77 11.94 1.17
CA ASN A 55 -14.04 11.41 2.30
C ASN A 55 -13.56 12.58 3.17
N PRO A 56 -14.22 12.85 4.32
CA PRO A 56 -13.85 13.95 5.22
C PRO A 56 -12.40 13.90 5.74
N LEU A 57 -11.75 12.73 5.72
CA LEU A 57 -10.33 12.61 6.08
C LEU A 57 -9.40 13.09 4.96
N CYS A 58 -9.92 13.27 3.73
CA CYS A 58 -9.18 13.69 2.54
C CYS A 58 -7.98 12.77 2.25
N GLN A 59 -8.21 11.45 2.34
CA GLN A 59 -7.15 10.44 2.22
C GLN A 59 -7.23 9.64 0.92
N PHE A 60 -6.06 9.12 0.54
CA PHE A 60 -5.86 8.26 -0.62
C PHE A 60 -5.54 6.83 -0.16
N PRO A 61 -6.12 5.79 -0.79
CA PRO A 61 -7.16 5.84 -1.82
C PRO A 61 -8.55 6.20 -1.27
N THR A 62 -9.36 6.84 -2.11
CA THR A 62 -10.82 6.88 -1.98
C THR A 62 -11.41 6.39 -3.30
N LEU A 63 -12.22 5.32 -3.26
CA LEU A 63 -12.85 4.72 -4.43
C LEU A 63 -14.36 4.90 -4.37
N VAL A 64 -14.97 5.40 -5.44
CA VAL A 64 -16.42 5.55 -5.56
C VAL A 64 -16.94 4.57 -6.61
N SER A 65 -17.94 3.77 -6.24
CA SER A 65 -18.57 2.83 -7.17
C SER A 65 -19.45 3.54 -8.20
N PRO A 66 -19.82 2.89 -9.32
CA PRO A 66 -20.82 3.39 -10.27
C PRO A 66 -22.15 3.78 -9.62
N GLU A 67 -22.52 3.12 -8.52
CA GLU A 67 -23.73 3.36 -7.75
C GLU A 67 -23.59 4.51 -6.73
N GLY A 68 -22.36 5.03 -6.55
CA GLY A 68 -22.04 6.10 -5.61
C GLY A 68 -21.60 5.62 -4.23
N ALA A 69 -21.35 4.31 -4.05
CA ALA A 69 -20.83 3.80 -2.78
C ALA A 69 -19.37 4.23 -2.59
N VAL A 70 -19.06 4.84 -1.44
CA VAL A 70 -17.70 5.26 -1.09
C VAL A 70 -17.00 4.13 -0.34
N MET A 71 -15.79 3.79 -0.79
CA MET A 71 -14.89 2.85 -0.15
C MET A 71 -13.57 3.53 0.19
N THR A 72 -13.19 3.37 1.44
CA THR A 72 -11.88 3.72 1.99
C THR A 72 -11.21 2.44 2.50
N GLU A 73 -9.99 2.53 3.03
CA GLU A 73 -9.14 1.39 3.39
C GLU A 73 -8.70 0.55 2.18
N MET A 74 -7.41 0.63 1.83
CA MET A 74 -6.90 -0.02 0.61
C MET A 74 -7.09 -1.54 0.61
N GLY A 75 -7.01 -2.20 1.78
CA GLY A 75 -7.27 -3.63 1.91
C GLY A 75 -8.74 -3.98 1.68
N GLY A 76 -9.67 -3.15 2.16
CA GLY A 76 -11.11 -3.30 1.91
C GLY A 76 -11.45 -3.13 0.43
N ILE A 77 -10.92 -2.07 -0.20
CA ILE A 77 -11.03 -1.84 -1.64
C ILE A 77 -10.52 -3.06 -2.43
N ALA A 78 -9.35 -3.60 -2.06
CA ALA A 78 -8.76 -4.74 -2.76
C ALA A 78 -9.63 -5.99 -2.68
N LEU A 79 -10.17 -6.31 -1.49
CA LEU A 79 -11.08 -7.44 -1.31
C LEU A 79 -12.39 -7.25 -2.07
N TYR A 80 -12.94 -6.04 -2.08
CA TYR A 80 -14.14 -5.74 -2.85
C TYR A 80 -13.91 -5.93 -4.35
N LEU A 81 -12.85 -5.33 -4.91
CA LEU A 81 -12.50 -5.50 -6.33
C LEU A 81 -12.24 -6.97 -6.68
N HIS A 82 -11.61 -7.72 -5.77
CA HIS A 82 -11.42 -9.16 -5.92
C HIS A 82 -12.75 -9.90 -6.06
N ASP A 83 -13.65 -9.70 -5.11
CA ASP A 83 -14.94 -10.40 -5.05
C ASP A 83 -15.79 -10.14 -6.29
N GLN A 84 -15.74 -8.93 -6.82
CA GLN A 84 -16.54 -8.54 -7.97
C GLN A 84 -15.91 -8.95 -9.32
N PHE A 85 -14.58 -8.88 -9.45
CA PHE A 85 -13.94 -8.91 -10.77
C PHE A 85 -12.89 -10.01 -10.95
N ALA A 86 -12.41 -10.65 -9.89
CA ALA A 86 -11.30 -11.62 -9.98
C ALA A 86 -11.74 -13.09 -10.11
N ALA A 87 -13.04 -13.39 -10.04
CA ALA A 87 -13.52 -14.78 -9.95
C ALA A 87 -13.09 -15.69 -11.12
N ASN A 88 -12.91 -15.13 -12.31
CA ASN A 88 -12.51 -15.84 -13.54
C ASN A 88 -11.12 -15.43 -14.04
N THR A 89 -10.29 -14.88 -13.15
CA THR A 89 -8.90 -14.50 -13.47
C THR A 89 -7.92 -15.41 -12.73
N PRO A 90 -6.65 -15.48 -13.14
CA PRO A 90 -5.62 -16.21 -12.40
C PRO A 90 -5.38 -15.71 -10.97
N TRP A 91 -6.00 -14.58 -10.59
CA TRP A 91 -5.88 -13.96 -9.27
C TRP A 91 -7.00 -14.41 -8.33
N SER A 92 -7.88 -15.31 -8.78
CA SER A 92 -8.99 -15.82 -7.99
C SER A 92 -8.52 -16.52 -6.72
N LYS A 93 -9.04 -16.07 -5.57
CA LYS A 93 -8.79 -16.72 -4.28
C LYS A 93 -9.50 -18.07 -4.15
N ARG A 94 -10.41 -18.40 -5.07
CA ARG A 94 -11.16 -19.67 -5.06
C ARG A 94 -10.27 -20.88 -5.36
N ASP A 95 -9.18 -20.65 -6.07
CA ASP A 95 -8.24 -21.71 -6.47
C ASP A 95 -7.10 -21.90 -5.45
N LEU A 96 -7.09 -21.09 -4.38
CA LEU A 96 -6.11 -21.19 -3.31
C LEU A 96 -6.42 -22.37 -2.38
N THR A 97 -5.39 -23.06 -1.92
CA THR A 97 -5.53 -24.01 -0.82
C THR A 97 -5.87 -23.27 0.48
N ALA A 98 -6.39 -24.00 1.49
CA ALA A 98 -6.72 -23.42 2.79
C ALA A 98 -5.54 -22.66 3.43
N GLU A 99 -4.31 -23.17 3.28
CA GLU A 99 -3.09 -22.53 3.79
C GLU A 99 -2.75 -21.24 3.06
N GLN A 100 -2.83 -21.25 1.72
CA GLN A 100 -2.60 -20.05 0.91
C GLN A 100 -3.65 -18.98 1.21
N LEU A 101 -4.91 -19.38 1.39
CA LEU A 101 -5.98 -18.46 1.77
C LEU A 101 -5.77 -17.89 3.17
N ALA A 102 -5.28 -18.69 4.13
CA ALA A 102 -4.93 -18.21 5.46
C ALA A 102 -3.78 -17.19 5.41
N LEU A 103 -2.74 -17.45 4.61
CA LEU A 103 -1.64 -16.49 4.41
C LEU A 103 -2.12 -15.23 3.68
N PHE A 104 -2.97 -15.36 2.65
CA PHE A 104 -3.59 -14.25 1.95
C PHE A 104 -4.24 -13.29 2.94
N TYR A 105 -5.16 -13.78 3.78
CA TYR A 105 -5.82 -12.93 4.77
C TYR A 105 -4.85 -12.39 5.80
N ARG A 106 -3.90 -13.21 6.29
CA ARG A 106 -2.88 -12.73 7.22
C ARG A 106 -2.12 -11.54 6.65
N LEU A 107 -1.70 -11.57 5.39
CA LEU A 107 -0.96 -10.47 4.75
C LEU A 107 -1.86 -9.23 4.57
N MET A 108 -3.12 -9.42 4.16
CA MET A 108 -4.08 -8.32 3.99
C MET A 108 -4.34 -7.53 5.28
N PHE A 109 -4.23 -8.16 6.45
CA PHE A 109 -4.39 -7.49 7.74
C PHE A 109 -3.07 -7.13 8.43
N PHE A 110 -2.02 -7.93 8.25
CA PHE A 110 -0.72 -7.69 8.88
C PHE A 110 -0.10 -6.39 8.39
N ILE A 111 -0.09 -6.14 7.07
CA ILE A 111 0.50 -4.95 6.47
C ILE A 111 -0.13 -3.66 7.02
N PRO A 112 -1.47 -3.44 6.93
CA PRO A 112 -2.08 -2.24 7.48
C PRO A 112 -2.03 -2.19 9.02
N GLY A 113 -2.02 -3.34 9.70
CA GLY A 113 -2.00 -3.39 11.16
C GLY A 113 -0.63 -3.21 11.81
N ASN A 114 0.47 -3.47 11.09
CA ASN A 114 1.81 -3.52 11.67
C ASN A 114 2.84 -2.67 10.92
N ILE A 115 2.74 -2.56 9.59
CA ILE A 115 3.71 -1.76 8.81
C ILE A 115 3.24 -0.31 8.69
N TYR A 116 2.00 -0.08 8.26
CA TYR A 116 1.46 1.28 8.11
C TYR A 116 1.52 2.16 9.37
N PRO A 117 1.31 1.65 10.59
CA PRO A 117 1.45 2.45 11.80
C PRO A 117 2.88 2.99 11.98
N THR A 118 3.90 2.26 11.54
CA THR A 118 5.29 2.73 11.59
C THR A 118 5.53 3.88 10.60
N ILE A 119 4.89 3.84 9.43
CA ILE A 119 4.92 4.92 8.44
C ILE A 119 4.26 6.16 9.04
N ALA A 120 3.07 6.00 9.63
CA ALA A 120 2.35 7.11 10.26
C ALA A 120 3.14 7.75 11.42
N ALA A 121 3.83 6.94 12.24
CA ALA A 121 4.68 7.44 13.32
C ALA A 121 5.91 8.22 12.83
N ILE A 122 6.43 7.89 11.64
CA ILE A 122 7.58 8.57 11.04
C ILE A 122 7.15 9.86 10.33
N ASP A 123 6.08 9.78 9.53
CA ASP A 123 5.66 10.86 8.64
C ASP A 123 4.77 11.90 9.34
N PHE A 124 4.04 11.48 10.38
CA PHE A 124 3.10 12.33 11.15
C PHE A 124 3.21 12.10 12.67
N PRO A 125 4.41 12.17 13.27
CA PRO A 125 4.63 11.88 14.69
C PRO A 125 3.78 12.75 15.62
N GLU A 126 3.52 14.01 15.24
CA GLU A 126 2.73 14.98 16.01
C GLU A 126 1.29 14.53 16.25
N ARG A 127 0.76 13.60 15.45
CA ARG A 127 -0.58 13.02 15.65
C ARG A 127 -0.68 12.13 16.89
N PHE A 128 0.46 11.71 17.44
CA PHE A 128 0.55 10.76 18.55
C PHE A 128 1.08 11.39 19.84
N ILE A 129 1.40 12.69 19.83
CA ILE A 129 2.11 13.35 20.92
C ILE A 129 1.24 14.47 21.50
N VAL A 130 1.09 14.45 22.83
CA VAL A 130 0.55 15.58 23.60
C VAL A 130 1.52 15.87 24.73
N ILE A 131 2.00 17.11 24.81
CA ILE A 131 2.84 17.58 25.92
C ILE A 131 1.96 18.36 26.89
N PRO A 132 1.71 17.85 28.12
CA PRO A 132 0.91 18.58 29.10
C PRO A 132 1.60 19.88 29.52
N SER A 133 0.89 21.00 29.45
CA SER A 133 1.41 22.31 29.84
C SER A 133 1.68 22.45 31.34
N SER A 134 1.18 21.52 32.16
CA SER A 134 1.22 21.57 33.63
C SER A 134 2.38 20.79 34.24
N ALA A 135 3.21 20.13 33.43
CA ALA A 135 4.31 19.36 33.95
C ALA A 135 5.55 20.25 34.06
N ASP A 136 6.29 20.15 35.17
CA ASP A 136 7.70 20.60 35.30
C ASP A 136 8.63 19.75 34.40
N LEU A 137 8.20 19.49 33.16
CA LEU A 137 8.91 18.75 32.15
C LEU A 137 9.55 19.75 31.19
N HIS A 138 10.87 19.80 31.15
CA HIS A 138 11.64 20.51 30.13
C HIS A 138 11.65 19.76 28.78
N VAL A 139 10.51 19.21 28.37
CA VAL A 139 10.37 18.46 27.11
C VAL A 139 9.73 19.35 26.06
N THR A 140 10.42 19.51 24.93
CA THR A 140 9.91 20.25 23.78
C THR A 140 9.14 19.31 22.84
N MET A 141 8.23 19.88 22.03
CA MET A 141 7.54 19.11 20.98
C MET A 141 8.53 18.48 20.01
N GLU A 142 9.58 19.21 19.65
CA GLU A 142 10.66 18.73 18.79
C GLU A 142 11.36 17.48 19.37
N ALA A 143 11.69 17.48 20.66
CA ALA A 143 12.32 16.32 21.30
C ALA A 143 11.39 15.09 21.28
N ALA A 144 10.12 15.29 21.63
CA ALA A 144 9.13 14.22 21.62
C ALA A 144 8.90 13.64 20.22
N VAL A 145 8.82 14.51 19.20
CA VAL A 145 8.74 14.11 17.78
C VAL A 145 9.96 13.29 17.39
N GLY A 146 11.17 13.72 17.76
CA GLY A 146 12.40 12.99 17.51
C GLY A 146 12.39 11.57 18.06
N TRP A 147 11.93 11.37 19.30
CA TRP A 147 11.83 10.05 19.92
C TRP A 147 10.82 9.13 19.23
N VAL A 148 9.66 9.67 18.83
CA VAL A 148 8.64 8.88 18.12
C VAL A 148 9.14 8.48 16.73
N MET A 149 9.82 9.38 16.01
CA MET A 149 10.42 9.07 14.72
C MET A 149 11.52 8.01 14.84
N GLU A 150 12.44 8.16 15.79
CA GLU A 150 13.49 7.18 16.08
C GLU A 150 12.87 5.79 16.32
N LYS A 151 11.88 5.72 17.21
CA LYS A 151 11.22 4.44 17.50
C LYS A 151 10.42 3.91 16.32
N GLY A 152 9.80 4.79 15.53
CA GLY A 152 9.11 4.45 14.30
C GLY A 152 10.02 3.77 13.28
N LEU A 153 11.25 4.29 13.11
CA LEU A 153 12.27 3.70 12.24
C LEU A 153 12.67 2.30 12.70
N GLU A 154 12.97 2.13 14.00
CA GLU A 154 13.29 0.80 14.58
C GLU A 154 12.14 -0.19 14.39
N ASN A 155 10.92 0.24 14.70
CA ASN A 155 9.74 -0.60 14.57
C ASN A 155 9.48 -0.97 13.11
N ARG A 156 9.72 -0.05 12.16
CA ARG A 156 9.59 -0.35 10.73
C ARG A 156 10.55 -1.47 10.33
N GLU A 157 11.82 -1.38 10.68
CA GLU A 157 12.78 -2.47 10.40
C GLU A 157 12.35 -3.81 11.01
N ALA A 158 11.91 -3.78 12.27
CA ALA A 158 11.44 -4.98 12.97
C ALA A 158 10.24 -5.62 12.26
N MET A 159 9.25 -4.81 11.83
CA MET A 159 8.04 -5.31 11.17
C MET A 159 8.32 -5.86 9.77
N TYR A 160 9.28 -5.30 9.03
CA TYR A 160 9.73 -5.89 7.77
C TYR A 160 10.40 -7.25 7.98
N LYS A 161 11.24 -7.40 9.02
CA LYS A 161 11.84 -8.69 9.37
C LYS A 161 10.79 -9.73 9.80
N VAL A 162 9.72 -9.31 10.47
CA VAL A 162 8.58 -10.19 10.78
C VAL A 162 7.85 -10.59 9.50
N LEU A 163 7.57 -9.65 8.58
CA LEU A 163 6.94 -9.95 7.29
C LEU A 163 7.79 -10.94 6.46
N GLU A 164 9.11 -10.72 6.41
CA GLU A 164 10.07 -11.62 5.78
C GLU A 164 9.94 -13.04 6.35
N GLY A 165 9.97 -13.18 7.68
CA GLY A 165 9.78 -14.46 8.36
C GLY A 165 8.43 -15.13 8.08
N ILE A 166 7.34 -14.34 7.99
CA ILE A 166 6.01 -14.85 7.64
C ILE A 166 6.01 -15.51 6.26
N ILE A 167 6.57 -14.81 5.25
CA ILE A 167 6.59 -15.30 3.87
C ILE A 167 7.60 -16.45 3.70
N ALA A 168 8.78 -16.33 4.32
CA ALA A 168 9.85 -17.32 4.27
C ALA A 168 9.51 -18.62 5.02
N ALA A 169 8.78 -18.58 6.12
CA ALA A 169 8.39 -19.81 6.85
C ALA A 169 7.42 -20.68 6.05
N GLU A 170 6.58 -20.07 5.22
CA GLU A 170 5.76 -20.80 4.27
C GLU A 170 6.64 -21.37 3.12
N SER A 171 7.75 -20.68 2.79
CA SER A 171 8.92 -21.06 1.97
C SER A 171 9.25 -22.53 2.09
N THR A 172 9.77 -22.78 3.29
CA THR A 172 10.38 -24.01 3.70
C THR A 172 9.38 -25.17 3.74
N ARG A 173 8.11 -24.91 4.07
CA ARG A 173 7.09 -25.96 4.19
C ARG A 173 6.73 -26.61 2.86
N ARG A 174 6.83 -25.90 1.73
CA ARG A 174 6.38 -26.40 0.41
C ARG A 174 7.49 -26.96 -0.48
N GLY A 175 8.76 -26.75 -0.13
CA GLY A 175 9.92 -27.27 -0.89
C GLY A 175 9.98 -26.72 -2.34
N GLY A 176 10.61 -25.56 -2.53
CA GLY A 176 10.84 -25.01 -3.87
C GLY A 176 11.11 -23.50 -3.86
N GLU A 177 11.68 -23.00 -4.95
CA GLU A 177 11.85 -21.56 -5.18
C GLU A 177 10.48 -20.91 -5.46
N ARG A 178 10.14 -19.83 -4.75
CA ARG A 178 8.86 -19.14 -4.92
C ARG A 178 9.02 -17.79 -5.58
N LYS A 179 8.25 -17.61 -6.65
CA LYS A 179 8.15 -16.35 -7.38
C LYS A 179 7.27 -15.32 -6.64
N TYR A 180 6.19 -15.79 -6.02
CA TYR A 180 5.17 -14.99 -5.35
C TYR A 180 4.93 -15.49 -3.92
N CYS A 181 4.42 -14.63 -3.03
CA CYS A 181 4.23 -14.95 -1.61
C CYS A 181 3.24 -16.11 -1.40
N LEU A 182 2.25 -16.19 -2.30
CA LEU A 182 1.29 -17.28 -2.56
C LEU A 182 1.90 -18.67 -2.78
N GLY A 183 3.09 -18.70 -3.40
CA GLY A 183 3.51 -19.88 -4.16
C GLY A 183 2.61 -20.20 -5.35
N THR A 184 1.85 -19.22 -5.82
CA THR A 184 1.03 -19.29 -7.05
C THR A 184 1.93 -19.15 -8.28
N GLU A 185 1.43 -19.50 -9.47
CA GLU A 185 2.14 -19.29 -10.73
C GLU A 185 2.10 -17.83 -11.21
N HIS A 186 1.11 -17.07 -10.75
CA HIS A 186 0.86 -15.67 -11.12
C HIS A 186 0.83 -14.80 -9.86
N PRO A 187 1.10 -13.47 -9.98
CA PRO A 187 0.95 -12.57 -8.86
C PRO A 187 -0.52 -12.52 -8.41
N THR A 188 -0.71 -12.28 -7.12
CA THR A 188 -2.01 -12.09 -6.48
C THR A 188 -2.02 -10.76 -5.73
N ILE A 189 -3.17 -10.38 -5.15
CA ILE A 189 -3.32 -9.11 -4.43
C ILE A 189 -2.23 -8.88 -3.37
N PRO A 190 -1.89 -9.85 -2.49
CA PRO A 190 -0.81 -9.66 -1.52
C PRO A 190 0.55 -9.38 -2.14
N ASP A 191 0.84 -9.91 -3.34
CA ASP A 191 2.10 -9.64 -4.04
C ASP A 191 2.19 -8.17 -4.47
N VAL A 192 1.12 -7.62 -5.04
CA VAL A 192 1.05 -6.18 -5.37
C VAL A 192 1.14 -5.32 -4.11
N TYR A 193 0.55 -5.77 -3.01
CA TYR A 193 0.62 -5.07 -1.72
C TYR A 193 2.05 -5.07 -1.16
N ILE A 194 2.74 -6.21 -1.26
CA ILE A 194 4.16 -6.33 -0.91
C ILE A 194 5.03 -5.44 -1.79
N THR A 195 4.75 -5.36 -3.10
CA THR A 195 5.44 -4.43 -4.01
C THR A 195 5.25 -2.98 -3.58
N LEU A 196 4.03 -2.59 -3.18
CA LEU A 196 3.83 -1.27 -2.56
C LEU A 196 4.72 -1.10 -1.33
N MET A 197 4.75 -2.09 -0.43
CA MET A 197 5.60 -2.02 0.76
C MET A 197 7.09 -1.96 0.45
N ALA A 198 7.57 -2.47 -0.69
CA ALA A 198 8.97 -2.27 -1.08
C ALA A 198 9.32 -0.78 -1.27
N HIS A 199 8.37 0.06 -1.73
CA HIS A 199 8.56 1.51 -1.80
C HIS A 199 8.48 2.23 -0.44
N TYR A 200 8.08 1.54 0.62
CA TYR A 200 8.06 2.08 2.00
C TYR A 200 9.13 1.47 2.90
N SER A 201 10.03 0.64 2.36
CA SER A 201 11.09 -0.01 3.13
C SER A 201 12.09 1.00 3.73
N PRO A 202 12.83 0.62 4.78
CA PRO A 202 13.90 1.43 5.35
C PRO A 202 14.92 1.89 4.29
N ARG A 203 15.44 3.11 4.43
CA ARG A 203 16.40 3.69 3.47
C ARG A 203 17.82 3.10 3.68
N PRO A 204 18.63 2.95 2.62
CA PRO A 204 18.28 3.12 1.21
C PRO A 204 17.36 1.98 0.74
N ARG A 205 16.15 2.31 0.24
CA ARG A 205 14.98 1.41 0.19
C ARG A 205 15.26 0.01 -0.32
N PHE A 206 15.44 -0.13 -1.63
CA PHE A 206 15.60 -1.43 -2.26
C PHE A 206 16.93 -2.09 -1.91
N GLY A 207 17.96 -1.32 -1.56
CA GLY A 207 19.24 -1.85 -1.08
C GLY A 207 19.08 -2.57 0.26
N TRP A 208 18.47 -1.90 1.23
CA TRP A 208 18.15 -2.47 2.54
C TRP A 208 17.24 -3.70 2.40
N LEU A 209 16.24 -3.64 1.52
CA LEU A 209 15.32 -4.76 1.31
C LEU A 209 16.04 -5.99 0.75
N LYS A 210 16.93 -5.82 -0.24
CA LYS A 210 17.75 -6.91 -0.79
C LYS A 210 18.64 -7.56 0.26
N GLU A 211 19.19 -6.76 1.17
CA GLU A 211 20.11 -7.23 2.22
C GLU A 211 19.38 -7.94 3.37
N HIS A 212 18.28 -7.36 3.86
CA HIS A 212 17.65 -7.78 5.11
C HIS A 212 16.34 -8.55 4.94
N CYS A 213 15.68 -8.42 3.79
CA CYS A 213 14.41 -9.08 3.48
C CYS A 213 14.39 -9.62 2.04
N PRO A 214 15.29 -10.57 1.72
CA PRO A 214 15.45 -11.06 0.35
C PRO A 214 14.19 -11.74 -0.19
N THR A 215 13.36 -12.38 0.64
CA THR A 215 12.10 -12.98 0.18
C THR A 215 11.11 -11.90 -0.24
N ILE A 216 10.95 -10.84 0.56
CA ILE A 216 10.12 -9.68 0.19
C ILE A 216 10.62 -9.08 -1.13
N TRP A 217 11.94 -8.89 -1.27
CA TRP A 217 12.52 -8.38 -2.51
C TRP A 217 12.18 -9.27 -3.72
N THR A 218 12.39 -10.59 -3.61
CA THR A 218 12.10 -11.53 -4.70
C THR A 218 10.63 -11.50 -5.11
N VAL A 219 9.70 -11.42 -4.14
CA VAL A 219 8.27 -11.29 -4.44
C VAL A 219 7.98 -10.00 -5.18
N ALA A 220 8.49 -8.87 -4.70
CA ALA A 220 8.26 -7.57 -5.30
C ALA A 220 8.88 -7.46 -6.72
N ASP A 221 10.11 -7.96 -6.89
CA ASP A 221 10.81 -8.01 -8.18
C ASP A 221 10.07 -8.87 -9.21
N ASN A 222 9.59 -10.05 -8.81
CA ASN A 222 8.80 -10.89 -9.72
C ASN A 222 7.47 -10.25 -10.08
N THR A 223 6.83 -9.56 -9.13
CA THR A 223 5.57 -8.85 -9.36
C THR A 223 5.74 -7.68 -10.32
N MET A 224 6.86 -6.96 -10.23
CA MET A 224 7.23 -5.87 -11.16
C MET A 224 7.59 -6.34 -12.57
N LYS A 225 7.59 -7.66 -12.85
CA LYS A 225 7.69 -8.19 -14.23
C LYS A 225 6.36 -8.19 -14.95
N ASP A 226 5.24 -8.07 -14.24
CA ASP A 226 3.94 -7.84 -14.87
C ASP A 226 3.91 -6.44 -15.48
N PRO A 227 3.62 -6.30 -16.80
CA PRO A 227 3.72 -5.01 -17.49
C PRO A 227 2.69 -3.98 -17.00
N VAL A 228 1.50 -4.41 -16.58
CA VAL A 228 0.46 -3.50 -16.08
C VAL A 228 0.86 -2.97 -14.72
N ILE A 229 1.27 -3.87 -13.80
CA ILE A 229 1.73 -3.46 -12.47
C ILE A 229 2.96 -2.54 -12.61
N ARG A 230 3.94 -2.93 -13.43
CA ARG A 230 5.15 -2.13 -13.65
C ARG A 230 4.82 -0.73 -14.14
N SER A 231 3.92 -0.58 -15.12
CA SER A 231 3.54 0.75 -15.66
C SER A 231 2.97 1.63 -14.57
N VAL A 232 1.97 1.13 -13.82
CA VAL A 232 1.31 1.89 -12.75
C VAL A 232 2.30 2.33 -11.68
N PHE A 233 3.15 1.42 -11.20
CA PHE A 233 4.13 1.72 -10.17
C PHE A 233 5.19 2.69 -10.67
N TRP A 234 5.68 2.50 -11.89
CA TRP A 234 6.65 3.42 -12.49
C TRP A 234 6.09 4.83 -12.63
N GLU A 235 4.91 4.99 -13.24
CA GLU A 235 4.26 6.29 -13.41
C GLU A 235 4.00 6.96 -12.06
N SER A 236 3.49 6.21 -11.09
CA SER A 236 3.16 6.75 -9.77
C SER A 236 4.40 7.22 -8.99
N PHE A 237 5.47 6.42 -8.94
CA PHE A 237 6.65 6.72 -8.11
C PHE A 237 7.73 7.56 -8.82
N THR A 238 7.62 7.78 -10.13
CA THR A 238 8.47 8.73 -10.88
C THR A 238 7.77 10.06 -11.18
N SER A 239 6.49 10.20 -10.80
CA SER A 239 5.76 11.46 -10.93
C SER A 239 6.44 12.57 -10.14
N LYS A 240 6.43 13.79 -10.68
CA LYS A 240 6.90 14.99 -9.96
C LYS A 240 6.07 15.30 -8.72
N ASP A 241 4.84 14.80 -8.68
CA ASP A 241 3.90 14.96 -7.57
C ASP A 241 4.01 13.83 -6.54
N SER A 242 4.93 12.87 -6.75
CA SER A 242 5.23 11.83 -5.77
C SER A 242 6.02 12.41 -4.59
N PRO A 243 5.59 12.20 -3.33
CA PRO A 243 6.39 12.56 -2.16
C PRO A 243 7.60 11.62 -1.97
N ASN A 244 7.68 10.53 -2.75
CA ASN A 244 8.74 9.54 -2.71
C ASN A 244 9.50 9.53 -4.04
N ASP A 245 10.77 9.96 -4.04
CA ASP A 245 11.66 9.86 -5.21
C ASP A 245 12.47 8.56 -5.13
N ASP A 246 11.80 7.43 -5.37
CA ASP A 246 12.36 6.09 -5.21
C ASP A 246 11.90 5.18 -6.37
N ALA A 247 12.29 5.54 -7.59
CA ALA A 247 12.01 4.78 -8.80
C ALA A 247 12.47 3.31 -8.67
N TRP A 248 11.65 2.37 -9.16
CA TRP A 248 12.03 0.96 -9.16
C TRP A 248 13.34 0.75 -9.94
N PRO A 249 14.30 -0.08 -9.45
CA PRO A 249 15.54 -0.32 -10.17
C PRO A 249 15.28 -0.89 -11.58
N GLN A 250 16.01 -0.38 -12.58
CA GLN A 250 15.92 -0.89 -13.96
C GLN A 250 16.58 -2.25 -14.14
#